data_AF-A0A4R4Z1W9-F1
#
_entry.id   AF-A0A4R4Z1W9-F1
#
_cell.length_a   1.000
_cell.length_b   1.000
_cell.length_c   1.000
_cell.angle_alpha   90.00
_cell.angle_beta   90.00
_cell.angle_gamma   90.00
#
_symmetry.space_group_name_H-M   'P 1'
#
loop_
_entity.id
_entity.type
_entity.pdbx_description
1 polymer ?
#
loop_
_entity_poly.entity_id
_entity_poly.type
_entity_poly.pdbx_seq_one_letter_code
_entity_poly.pdbx_strand_id
1 'polypeptide(L)'
;MTQNEPYRRLSEDAGARLDRQWGELLQELRLAQTGTQILFAFLLGIAFQGAFQSADAFTHHVYAVTLLASALAVGLFLAPVSFHRIVYRHQLRDRMLPIASRMAVAGLAFLVLALTGGVLLATDVVLSRPVAILLTSIVLLWFVVFWYAIPEGVRRSMPNGTGE
;
A
#
# COMPACT_ATOMS: atom_id res chain seq x y z
N MET A 1 -39.10 -27.91 -6.12
CA MET A 1 -37.77 -28.55 -6.24
C MET A 1 -36.91 -27.66 -7.11
N THR A 2 -36.13 -26.76 -6.51
CA THR A 2 -35.15 -25.91 -7.21
C THR A 2 -33.88 -26.72 -7.42
N GLN A 3 -33.61 -27.01 -8.68
CA GLN A 3 -32.42 -27.72 -9.14
C GLN A 3 -31.21 -26.79 -8.95
N ASN A 4 -30.45 -27.01 -7.88
CA ASN A 4 -29.11 -26.42 -7.73
C ASN A 4 -28.20 -27.10 -8.74
N GLU A 5 -28.15 -26.59 -9.97
CA GLU A 5 -27.03 -26.88 -10.85
C GLU A 5 -25.76 -26.38 -10.17
N PRO A 6 -24.76 -27.23 -9.90
CA PRO A 6 -23.47 -26.75 -9.45
C PRO A 6 -22.92 -25.85 -10.55
N TYR A 7 -22.65 -24.58 -10.21
CA TYR A 7 -22.06 -23.58 -11.11
C TYR A 7 -20.70 -24.08 -11.62
N ARG A 8 -20.73 -24.91 -12.65
CA ARG A 8 -19.56 -25.48 -13.31
C ARG A 8 -19.07 -24.41 -14.28
N ARG A 9 -18.18 -23.52 -13.82
CA ARG A 9 -17.49 -22.59 -14.72
C ARG A 9 -16.83 -23.43 -15.82
N LEU A 10 -17.38 -23.34 -17.03
CA LEU A 10 -16.80 -23.92 -18.23
C LEU A 10 -15.33 -23.52 -18.28
N SER A 11 -14.45 -24.50 -18.56
CA SER A 11 -12.99 -24.42 -18.57
C SER A 11 -12.47 -23.04 -18.97
N GLU A 12 -12.22 -22.22 -17.97
CA GLU A 12 -11.74 -20.88 -18.19
C GLU A 12 -10.28 -20.96 -18.64
N ASP A 13 -9.95 -20.28 -19.74
CA ASP A 13 -8.57 -20.22 -20.19
C ASP A 13 -7.70 -19.57 -19.11
N ALA A 14 -6.49 -20.10 -18.90
CA ALA A 14 -5.59 -19.63 -17.85
C ALA A 14 -5.28 -18.13 -18.00
N GLY A 15 -5.17 -17.66 -19.24
CA GLY A 15 -4.98 -16.24 -19.55
C GLY A 15 -6.16 -15.36 -19.11
N ALA A 16 -7.40 -15.82 -19.29
CA ALA A 16 -8.60 -15.07 -18.89
C ALA A 16 -8.70 -14.92 -17.36
N ARG A 17 -8.24 -15.92 -16.59
CA ARG A 17 -8.14 -15.81 -15.11
C ARG A 17 -7.13 -14.74 -14.69
N LEU A 18 -5.93 -14.78 -15.28
CA LEU A 18 -4.86 -13.83 -14.99
C LEU A 18 -5.27 -12.38 -15.28
N ASP A 19 -5.95 -12.13 -16.40
CA ASP A 19 -6.40 -10.79 -16.78
C ASP A 19 -7.44 -10.23 -15.80
N ARG A 20 -8.33 -11.08 -15.26
CA ARG A 20 -9.27 -10.65 -14.23
C ARG A 20 -8.62 -10.37 -12.88
N GLN A 21 -7.75 -11.27 -12.41
CA GLN A 21 -7.00 -11.05 -11.16
C GLN A 21 -6.15 -9.78 -11.25
N TRP A 22 -5.59 -9.49 -12.42
CA TRP A 22 -4.89 -8.25 -12.69
C TRP A 22 -5.81 -7.03 -12.61
N GLY A 23 -7.00 -7.11 -13.23
CA GLY A 23 -8.02 -6.06 -13.17
C GLY A 23 -8.47 -5.75 -11.73
N GLU A 24 -8.72 -6.78 -10.93
CA GLU A 24 -9.07 -6.68 -9.51
C GLU A 24 -7.93 -6.02 -8.72
N LEU A 25 -6.68 -6.49 -8.88
CA LEU A 25 -5.51 -5.90 -8.23
C LEU A 25 -5.36 -4.41 -8.57
N LEU A 26 -5.52 -4.02 -9.83
CA LEU A 26 -5.42 -2.62 -10.25
C LEU A 26 -6.55 -1.75 -9.68
N GLN A 27 -7.75 -2.30 -9.51
CA GLN A 27 -8.87 -1.58 -8.87
C GLN A 27 -8.59 -1.35 -7.39
N GLU A 28 -8.15 -2.39 -6.67
CA GLU A 28 -7.75 -2.29 -5.26
C GLU A 28 -6.60 -1.30 -5.08
N LEU A 29 -5.58 -1.36 -5.95
CA LEU A 29 -4.43 -0.47 -5.90
C LEU A 29 -4.82 0.99 -6.14
N ARG A 30 -5.82 1.23 -7.00
CA ARG A 30 -6.32 2.57 -7.28
C ARG A 30 -6.95 3.22 -6.04
N LEU A 31 -7.61 2.42 -5.17
CA LEU A 31 -8.16 2.91 -3.91
C LEU A 31 -7.04 3.43 -2.99
N ALA A 32 -5.96 2.66 -2.85
CA ALA A 32 -4.80 3.06 -2.06
C ALA A 32 -4.06 4.27 -2.67
N GLN A 33 -3.94 4.29 -4.01
CA GLN A 33 -3.23 5.32 -4.75
C GLN A 33 -3.82 6.72 -4.51
N THR A 34 -5.15 6.87 -4.49
CA THR A 34 -5.80 8.17 -4.25
C THR A 34 -5.40 8.75 -2.90
N GLY A 35 -5.40 7.94 -1.84
CA GLY A 35 -4.98 8.38 -0.51
C GLY A 35 -3.51 8.82 -0.48
N THR A 36 -2.62 8.06 -1.13
CA THR A 36 -1.19 8.38 -1.19
C THR A 36 -0.91 9.66 -1.97
N GLN A 37 -1.62 9.91 -3.08
CA GLN A 37 -1.42 11.12 -3.88
C GLN A 37 -1.78 12.39 -3.11
N ILE A 38 -2.87 12.35 -2.36
CA ILE A 38 -3.31 13.47 -1.50
C ILE A 38 -2.24 13.74 -0.43
N LEU A 39 -1.79 12.70 0.27
CA LEU A 39 -0.73 12.81 1.28
C LEU A 39 0.56 13.41 0.68
N PHE A 40 1.00 12.89 -0.47
CA PHE A 40 2.20 13.35 -1.14
C PHE A 40 2.12 14.84 -1.53
N ALA A 41 0.97 15.26 -2.08
CA ALA A 41 0.74 16.66 -2.45
C ALA A 41 0.76 17.58 -1.22
N PHE A 42 0.13 17.17 -0.12
CA PHE A 42 0.17 17.94 1.13
C PHE A 42 1.57 18.06 1.71
N LEU A 43 2.35 16.98 1.70
CA LEU A 43 3.74 17.01 2.15
C LEU A 43 4.56 18.01 1.31
N LEU A 44 4.47 17.95 -0.02
CA LEU A 44 5.13 18.93 -0.89
C LEU A 44 4.72 20.38 -0.55
N GLY A 45 3.44 20.61 -0.24
CA GLY A 45 2.95 21.92 0.19
C GLY A 45 3.61 22.42 1.48
N ILE A 46 3.81 21.56 2.47
CA ILE A 46 4.42 21.90 3.76
C ILE A 46 5.85 22.43 3.58
N ALA A 47 6.65 21.86 2.67
CA ALA A 47 8.03 22.31 2.43
C ALA A 47 8.15 23.79 2.02
N PHE A 48 7.12 24.36 1.39
CA PHE A 48 7.13 25.75 0.95
C PHE A 48 6.54 26.73 1.98
N GLN A 49 6.08 26.24 3.13
CA GLN A 49 5.53 27.11 4.18
C GLN A 49 6.66 27.75 4.99
N GLY A 50 6.60 29.07 5.19
CA GLY A 50 7.63 29.80 5.93
C GLY A 50 7.86 29.28 7.35
N ALA A 51 6.78 28.88 8.05
CA ALA A 51 6.87 28.29 9.39
C ALA A 51 7.66 26.97 9.43
N PHE A 52 7.60 26.18 8.35
CA PHE A 52 8.35 24.93 8.26
C PHE A 52 9.85 25.17 8.09
N GLN A 53 10.27 26.26 7.43
CA GLN A 53 11.69 26.58 7.28
C GLN A 53 12.35 26.94 8.61
N SER A 54 11.58 27.53 9.53
CA SER A 54 12.01 27.81 10.90
C SER A 54 11.87 26.63 11.88
N ALA A 55 11.36 25.48 11.41
CA ALA A 55 11.22 24.30 12.26
C ALA A 55 12.59 23.71 12.64
N ASP A 56 12.59 22.90 13.68
CA ASP A 56 13.82 22.27 14.17
C ASP A 56 14.27 21.09 13.29
N ALA A 57 15.52 20.66 13.51
CA ALA A 57 16.12 19.59 12.73
C ALA A 57 15.32 18.28 12.79
N PHE A 58 14.72 17.95 13.94
CA PHE A 58 13.91 16.73 14.07
C PHE A 58 12.74 16.75 13.09
N THR A 59 11.98 17.85 13.05
CA THR A 59 10.84 18.02 12.13
C THR A 59 11.29 17.87 10.67
N HIS A 60 12.43 18.45 10.29
CA HIS A 60 12.97 18.32 8.93
C HIS A 60 13.37 16.89 8.56
N HIS A 61 13.99 16.14 9.49
CA HIS A 61 14.35 14.73 9.24
C HIS A 61 13.11 13.85 9.11
N VAL A 62 12.14 14.00 10.02
CA VAL A 62 10.87 13.26 9.96
C VAL A 62 10.16 13.58 8.65
N TYR A 63 10.08 14.86 8.26
CA TYR A 63 9.52 15.28 6.98
C TYR A 63 10.21 14.65 5.78
N ALA A 64 11.55 14.68 5.72
CA ALA A 64 12.30 14.12 4.61
C ALA A 64 12.04 12.62 4.44
N VAL A 65 12.08 11.85 5.55
CA VAL A 65 11.78 10.42 5.54
C VAL A 65 10.34 10.17 5.11
N THR A 66 9.39 10.95 5.62
CA THR A 66 7.95 10.84 5.31
C THR A 66 7.68 11.12 3.83
N LEU A 67 8.29 12.17 3.28
CA LEU A 67 8.16 12.54 1.86
C LEU A 67 8.74 11.48 0.94
N LEU A 68 9.94 10.97 1.24
CA LEU A 68 10.56 9.91 0.46
C LEU A 68 9.76 8.61 0.53
N ALA A 69 9.27 8.23 1.71
CA ALA A 69 8.38 7.08 1.85
C ALA A 69 7.11 7.25 1.00
N SER A 70 6.48 8.43 1.05
CA SER A 70 5.31 8.72 0.23
C SER A 70 5.62 8.63 -1.27
N ALA A 71 6.76 9.16 -1.72
CA ALA A 71 7.18 9.09 -3.12
C ALA A 71 7.42 7.64 -3.59
N LEU A 72 8.05 6.81 -2.74
CA LEU A 72 8.27 5.40 -3.03
C LEU A 72 6.96 4.62 -3.09
N ALA A 73 6.00 4.91 -2.20
CA ALA A 73 4.66 4.32 -2.24
C ALA A 73 3.95 4.65 -3.56
N VAL A 74 3.96 5.93 -3.97
CA VAL A 74 3.40 6.35 -5.29
C VAL A 74 4.08 5.58 -6.42
N GLY A 75 5.42 5.55 -6.45
CA GLY A 75 6.17 4.84 -7.49
C GLY A 75 5.80 3.36 -7.59
N LEU A 76 5.69 2.67 -6.44
CA LEU A 76 5.34 1.25 -6.38
C LEU A 76 3.89 0.99 -6.79
N PHE A 77 2.96 1.90 -6.49
CA PHE A 77 1.57 1.79 -6.94
C PHE A 77 1.39 2.06 -8.43
N LEU A 78 2.21 2.94 -9.01
CA LEU A 78 2.20 3.19 -10.46
C LEU A 78 2.92 2.09 -11.25
N ALA A 79 3.84 1.37 -10.62
CA ALA A 79 4.72 0.42 -11.32
C ALA A 79 3.98 -0.71 -12.08
N PRO A 80 2.91 -1.34 -11.55
CA PRO A 80 2.15 -2.36 -12.29
C PRO A 80 1.60 -1.85 -13.63
N VAL A 81 1.12 -0.59 -13.66
CA VAL A 81 0.59 0.02 -14.89
C VAL A 81 1.69 0.16 -15.94
N SER A 82 2.88 0.62 -15.54
CA SER A 82 4.06 0.71 -16.41
C SER A 82 4.53 -0.66 -16.87
N PHE A 83 4.56 -1.63 -15.95
CA PHE A 83 5.00 -3.00 -16.23
C PHE A 83 4.10 -3.68 -17.26
N HIS A 84 2.78 -3.52 -17.13
CA HIS A 84 1.83 -3.98 -18.13
C HIS A 84 2.07 -3.29 -19.48
N ARG A 85 2.27 -1.97 -19.52
CA ARG A 85 2.47 -1.26 -20.80
C ARG A 85 3.75 -1.69 -21.55
N ILE A 86 4.80 -2.09 -20.83
CA ILE A 86 6.11 -2.42 -21.40
C ILE A 86 6.26 -3.93 -21.69
N VAL A 87 5.86 -4.80 -20.77
CA VAL A 87 6.20 -6.23 -20.80
C VAL A 87 5.13 -7.09 -21.48
N TYR A 88 3.90 -6.59 -21.63
CA TYR A 88 2.77 -7.37 -22.18
C TYR A 88 2.95 -7.79 -23.64
N ARG A 89 3.91 -7.18 -24.36
CA ARG A 89 4.29 -7.60 -25.71
C ARG A 89 5.05 -8.95 -25.76
N HIS A 90 5.53 -9.49 -24.64
CA HIS A 90 6.48 -10.63 -24.62
C HIS A 90 5.90 -11.97 -24.09
N GLN A 91 4.58 -12.19 -24.07
CA GLN A 91 3.94 -13.46 -23.66
C GLN A 91 4.28 -13.98 -22.23
N LEU A 92 4.97 -13.20 -21.39
CA LEU A 92 5.39 -13.56 -20.03
C LEU A 92 4.27 -13.42 -18.97
N ARG A 93 3.01 -13.69 -19.34
CA ARG A 93 1.81 -13.38 -18.52
C ARG A 93 1.86 -13.99 -17.12
N ASP A 94 2.36 -15.22 -16.98
CA ASP A 94 2.31 -15.96 -15.71
C ASP A 94 3.19 -15.37 -14.59
N ARG A 95 4.22 -14.58 -14.93
CA ARG A 95 5.14 -13.99 -13.93
C ARG A 95 4.75 -12.56 -13.53
N MET A 96 3.79 -11.94 -14.20
CA MET A 96 3.45 -10.52 -13.99
C MET A 96 2.72 -10.29 -12.67
N LEU A 97 1.73 -11.14 -12.37
CA LEU A 97 0.87 -11.02 -11.20
C LEU A 97 1.64 -11.10 -9.86
N PRO A 98 2.54 -12.09 -9.62
CA PRO A 98 3.27 -12.14 -8.36
C PRO A 98 4.26 -10.99 -8.18
N ILE A 99 4.81 -10.43 -9.26
CA ILE A 99 5.69 -9.25 -9.19
C ILE A 99 4.86 -8.02 -8.79
N ALA A 100 3.74 -7.77 -9.48
CA ALA A 100 2.86 -6.63 -9.17
C ALA A 100 2.29 -6.71 -7.75
N SER A 101 1.92 -7.92 -7.28
CA SER A 101 1.48 -8.13 -5.91
C SER A 101 2.58 -7.77 -4.89
N ARG A 102 3.84 -8.17 -5.12
CA ARG A 102 4.97 -7.77 -4.26
C ARG A 102 5.19 -6.26 -4.27
N MET A 103 5.06 -5.61 -5.42
CA MET A 103 5.15 -4.14 -5.53
C MET A 103 4.03 -3.46 -4.74
N ALA A 104 2.80 -3.96 -4.83
CA ALA A 104 1.66 -3.44 -4.06
C ALA A 104 1.90 -3.58 -2.55
N VAL A 105 2.36 -4.74 -2.07
CA VAL A 105 2.68 -4.96 -0.65
C VAL A 105 3.81 -4.03 -0.18
N ALA A 106 4.88 -3.89 -0.97
CA ALA A 106 5.98 -2.97 -0.65
C ALA A 106 5.48 -1.51 -0.62
N GLY A 107 4.65 -1.10 -1.58
CA GLY A 107 4.07 0.23 -1.62
C GLY A 107 3.18 0.51 -0.41
N LEU A 108 2.43 -0.49 0.05
CA LEU A 108 1.61 -0.42 1.25
C LEU A 108 2.46 -0.20 2.51
N ALA A 109 3.63 -0.83 2.60
CA ALA A 109 4.56 -0.62 3.71
C ALA A 109 5.09 0.82 3.76
N PHE A 110 5.50 1.34 2.60
CA PHE A 110 5.92 2.75 2.50
C PHE A 110 4.77 3.72 2.78
N LEU A 111 3.53 3.37 2.40
CA LEU A 111 2.35 4.18 2.72
C LEU A 111 2.10 4.27 4.23
N VAL A 112 2.22 3.16 4.98
CA VAL A 112 2.09 3.17 6.44
C VAL A 112 3.15 4.08 7.08
N LEU A 113 4.40 3.99 6.62
CA LEU A 113 5.47 4.86 7.07
C LEU A 113 5.17 6.34 6.78
N ALA A 114 4.67 6.65 5.58
CA ALA A 114 4.30 8.02 5.21
C ALA A 114 3.12 8.55 6.02
N LEU A 115 2.09 7.74 6.26
CA LEU A 115 0.92 8.14 7.04
C LEU A 115 1.29 8.42 8.50
N THR A 116 2.07 7.52 9.11
CA THR A 116 2.51 7.68 10.50
C THR A 116 3.47 8.85 10.66
N GLY A 117 4.40 9.05 9.72
CA GLY A 117 5.24 10.24 9.68
C GLY A 117 4.44 11.54 9.51
N GLY A 118 3.40 11.54 8.66
CA GLY A 118 2.47 12.66 8.52
C GLY A 118 1.70 12.96 9.80
N VAL A 119 1.22 11.93 10.51
CA VAL A 119 0.56 12.08 11.82
C VAL A 119 1.52 12.64 12.86
N LEU A 120 2.78 12.18 12.87
CA LEU A 120 3.81 12.72 13.77
C LEU A 120 4.04 14.20 13.51
N LEU A 121 4.21 14.61 12.25
CA LEU A 121 4.38 16.02 11.89
C LEU A 121 3.17 16.86 12.31
N ALA A 122 1.96 16.38 12.05
CA ALA A 122 0.75 17.10 12.42
C ALA A 122 0.57 17.22 13.93
N THR A 123 0.90 16.17 14.69
CA THR A 123 0.75 16.16 16.14
C THR A 123 1.89 16.90 16.87
N ASP A 124 3.12 16.90 16.36
CA ASP A 124 4.25 17.67 16.91
C ASP A 124 4.01 19.19 16.83
N VAL A 125 3.20 19.64 15.88
CA VAL A 125 2.78 21.05 15.76
C VAL A 125 1.79 21.47 16.86
N VAL A 126 0.92 20.55 17.31
CA VAL A 126 -0.19 20.87 18.22
C VAL A 126 0.10 20.44 19.67
N LEU A 127 0.96 19.44 19.86
CA LEU A 127 1.24 18.80 21.15
C LEU A 127 2.74 18.81 21.44
N SER A 128 3.12 18.53 22.69
CA SER A 128 4.52 18.29 23.02
C SER A 128 5.04 17.04 22.32
N ARG A 129 6.30 17.07 21.85
CA ARG A 129 6.95 15.97 21.13
C ARG A 129 6.82 14.59 21.77
N PRO A 130 6.99 14.40 23.09
CA PRO A 130 6.82 13.07 23.70
C PRO A 130 5.41 12.51 23.52
N VAL A 131 4.39 13.38 23.63
CA VAL A 131 2.98 13.01 23.43
C VAL A 131 2.71 12.70 21.95
N ALA A 132 3.25 13.50 21.03
CA ALA A 132 3.15 13.26 19.59
C ALA A 132 3.76 11.91 19.18
N ILE A 133 4.93 11.57 19.72
CA ILE A 133 5.59 10.27 19.51
C ILE A 133 4.74 9.13 20.07
N LEU A 134 4.20 9.27 21.28
CA LEU A 134 3.35 8.25 21.90
C LEU A 134 2.11 7.96 21.05
N LEU A 135 1.37 9.01 20.66
CA LEU A 135 0.17 8.87 19.84
C LEU A 135 0.48 8.29 18.46
N THR A 136 1.53 8.77 17.80
CA THR A 136 1.98 8.19 16.52
C THR A 136 2.36 6.72 16.66
N SER A 137 3.02 6.34 17.77
CA SER A 137 3.39 4.93 18.02
C SER A 137 2.17 4.03 18.16
N ILE A 138 1.10 4.52 18.80
CA ILE A 138 -0.18 3.81 18.89
C ILE A 138 -0.82 3.66 17.50
N VAL A 139 -0.81 4.73 16.69
CA VAL A 139 -1.33 4.68 15.31
C VAL A 139 -0.51 3.71 14.44
N LEU A 140 0.82 3.74 14.55
CA LEU A 140 1.69 2.80 13.85
C LEU A 140 1.40 1.36 14.27
N LEU A 141 1.26 1.10 15.57
CA LEU A 141 0.90 -0.23 16.08
C LEU A 141 -0.44 -0.69 15.51
N TRP A 142 -1.44 0.19 15.46
CA TRP A 142 -2.73 -0.10 14.86
C TRP A 142 -2.59 -0.52 13.38
N PHE A 143 -1.83 0.24 12.58
CA PHE A 143 -1.57 -0.15 11.18
C PHE A 143 -0.85 -1.50 11.08
N VAL A 144 0.21 -1.71 11.85
CA VAL A 144 1.00 -2.95 11.80
C VAL A 144 0.13 -4.16 12.19
N VAL A 145 -0.69 -4.03 13.23
CA VAL A 145 -1.59 -5.10 13.68
C VAL A 145 -2.63 -5.42 12.61
N PHE A 146 -3.38 -4.42 12.16
CA PHE A 146 -4.50 -4.66 11.25
C PHE A 146 -4.08 -5.01 9.83
N TRP A 147 -2.97 -4.47 9.33
CA TRP A 147 -2.55 -4.67 7.94
C TRP A 147 -1.52 -5.77 7.75
N TYR A 148 -0.75 -6.15 8.79
CA TYR A 148 0.29 -7.18 8.66
C TYR A 148 0.09 -8.34 9.62
N ALA A 149 -0.16 -8.08 10.91
CA ALA A 149 -0.25 -9.17 11.89
C ALA A 149 -1.51 -10.04 11.69
N ILE A 150 -2.68 -9.42 11.46
CA ILE A 150 -3.93 -10.15 11.22
C ILE A 150 -3.84 -10.98 9.92
N PRO A 151 -3.48 -10.41 8.75
CA PRO A 151 -3.42 -11.20 7.52
C PRO A 151 -2.40 -12.35 7.58
N GLU A 152 -1.25 -12.13 8.22
CA GLU A 152 -0.23 -13.16 8.41
C GLU A 152 -0.69 -14.25 9.38
N GLY A 153 -1.41 -13.88 10.45
CA GLY A 153 -2.05 -14.84 11.36
C GLY A 153 -3.10 -15.70 10.68
N VAL A 154 -3.94 -15.11 9.81
CA VAL A 154 -4.92 -15.84 9.00
C VAL A 154 -4.22 -16.76 7.99
N ARG A 155 -3.17 -16.27 7.31
CA ARG A 155 -2.37 -17.08 6.38
C ARG A 155 -1.77 -18.32 7.05
N ARG A 156 -1.24 -18.17 8.27
CA ARG A 156 -0.65 -19.29 9.04
C ARG A 156 -1.69 -20.26 9.59
N SER A 157 -2.91 -19.77 9.82
CA SER A 157 -4.02 -20.58 10.35
C SER A 157 -4.74 -21.41 9.29
N MET A 158 -4.50 -21.14 7.99
CA MET A 158 -4.92 -22.02 6.90
C MET A 158 -4.00 -23.26 6.89
N PRO A 159 -4.49 -24.45 7.31
CA PRO A 159 -3.72 -25.68 7.16
C PRO A 159 -3.50 -25.89 5.67
N ASN A 160 -2.26 -26.20 5.26
CA ASN A 160 -2.02 -26.72 3.91
C ASN A 160 -2.97 -27.90 3.70
N GLY A 161 -3.91 -27.76 2.76
CA GLY A 161 -4.73 -28.88 2.29
C GLY A 161 -3.81 -29.90 1.63
N THR A 162 -3.27 -30.82 2.42
CA THR A 162 -2.76 -32.10 1.96
C THR A 162 -3.90 -33.12 2.06
N GLY A 163 -4.25 -33.74 0.93
CA GLY A 163 -5.27 -34.77 0.77
C GLY A 163 -6.51 -34.18 0.09
N GLU A 164 -6.89 -34.54 -1.13
CA GLU A 164 -6.80 -35.85 -1.81
C GLU A 164 -6.29 -35.76 -3.25
#